data_AF-D3IL95-F1
#
_entry.id   AF-D3IL95-F1
#
_cell.length_a   1.000
_cell.length_b   1.000
_cell.length_c   1.000
_cell.angle_alpha   90.00
_cell.angle_beta   90.00
_cell.angle_gamma   90.00
#
_symmetry.space_group_name_H-M   'P 1'
#
loop_
_entity.id
_entity.type
_entity.pdbx_description
1 polymer ?
#
loop_
_entity_poly.entity_id
_entity_poly.type
_entity_poly.pdbx_seq_one_letter_code
_entity_poly.pdbx_strand_id
1 'polypeptide(L)'
;MSSVIMGLFDAIFGSSKKEQEQPIRDKLKKRKDFEKVLKIRLAEIDRYKEILTTGQGDELYSCYMIADDSMDVIQIRYSMDGGLKELQKIYMDSFDYFLRDNSCDGAIYDDVLYRISLGILLNIPDENFMQLVDYVQRLDEEAKPANWTPDLLLWFLLNSRLKDNEKRTHAQKLAFPRECKGLY
;
A
#
# COMPACT_ATOMS: atom_id res chain seq x y z
N MET A 1 -15.55 -21.32 -8.50
CA MET A 1 -15.15 -20.84 -7.16
C MET A 1 -14.97 -19.31 -7.23
N SER A 2 -16.06 -18.56 -7.43
CA SER A 2 -16.01 -17.12 -7.76
C SER A 2 -17.13 -16.28 -7.11
N SER A 3 -18.07 -16.90 -6.38
CA SER A 3 -19.19 -16.16 -5.78
C SER A 3 -18.88 -15.49 -4.44
N VAL A 4 -17.83 -15.92 -3.74
CA VAL A 4 -17.51 -15.42 -2.38
C VAL A 4 -16.82 -14.05 -2.42
N ILE A 5 -15.99 -13.78 -3.44
CA ILE A 5 -15.29 -12.50 -3.59
C ILE A 5 -16.29 -11.39 -3.98
N MET A 6 -17.23 -11.67 -4.90
CA MET A 6 -18.26 -10.70 -5.30
C MET A 6 -19.14 -10.24 -4.12
N GLY A 7 -19.50 -11.15 -3.22
CA GLY A 7 -20.34 -10.82 -2.05
C GLY A 7 -19.67 -9.87 -1.05
N LEU A 8 -18.34 -9.88 -0.95
CA LEU A 8 -17.59 -9.00 -0.05
C LEU A 8 -17.57 -7.55 -0.58
N PHE A 9 -17.39 -7.38 -1.89
CA PHE A 9 -17.41 -6.05 -2.53
C PHE A 9 -18.80 -5.42 -2.49
N ASP A 10 -19.86 -6.21 -2.77
CA ASP A 10 -21.24 -5.72 -2.73
C ASP A 10 -21.69 -5.29 -1.32
N ALA A 11 -21.19 -5.97 -0.28
CA ALA A 11 -21.48 -5.63 1.11
C ALA A 11 -20.79 -4.34 1.58
N ILE A 12 -19.62 -4.01 1.05
CA ILE A 12 -18.82 -2.84 1.46
C ILE A 12 -19.27 -1.57 0.72
N PHE A 13 -19.59 -1.65 -0.58
CA PHE A 13 -19.81 -0.46 -1.41
C PHE A 13 -21.30 -0.16 -1.70
N GLY A 14 -22.21 -1.03 -1.28
CA GLY A 14 -23.64 -0.88 -1.49
C GLY A 14 -24.07 -1.12 -2.93
N SER A 15 -25.21 -1.79 -3.12
CA SER A 15 -25.79 -2.09 -4.43
C SER A 15 -26.47 -0.85 -5.04
N SER A 16 -25.75 0.25 -5.26
CA SER A 16 -26.35 1.43 -5.89
C SER A 16 -26.39 1.25 -7.41
N LYS A 17 -27.57 0.88 -7.93
CA LYS A 17 -27.90 0.86 -9.36
C LYS A 17 -28.14 2.28 -9.89
N LYS A 18 -27.19 3.20 -9.73
CA LYS A 18 -27.21 4.45 -10.51
C LYS A 18 -26.26 4.27 -11.67
N GLU A 19 -26.83 4.05 -12.85
CA GLU A 19 -26.09 4.08 -14.11
C GLU A 19 -25.37 5.43 -14.22
N GLN A 20 -24.07 5.33 -14.45
CA GLN A 20 -23.15 6.44 -14.45
C GLN A 20 -23.32 7.21 -15.79
N GLU A 21 -23.95 8.39 -15.77
CA GLU A 21 -24.34 9.15 -16.98
C GLU A 21 -23.17 9.73 -17.80
N GLN A 22 -21.96 9.77 -17.22
CA GLN A 22 -20.74 10.22 -17.90
C GLN A 22 -19.65 9.16 -17.75
N PRO A 23 -18.81 8.92 -18.76
CA PRO A 23 -17.64 8.07 -18.57
C PRO A 23 -16.73 8.77 -17.54
N ILE A 24 -16.76 8.29 -16.30
CA ILE A 24 -15.87 8.79 -15.22
C ILE A 24 -14.40 8.53 -15.55
N ARG A 25 -14.14 7.64 -16.50
CA ARG A 25 -12.80 7.35 -16.98
C ARG A 25 -12.51 8.17 -18.24
N ASP A 26 -11.47 9.00 -18.15
CA ASP A 26 -10.71 9.49 -19.30
C ASP A 26 -10.45 8.32 -20.28
N LYS A 27 -10.28 8.60 -21.58
CA LYS A 27 -10.19 7.57 -22.65
C LYS A 27 -9.43 6.34 -22.13
N LEU A 28 -10.10 5.18 -22.05
CA LEU A 28 -9.55 3.96 -21.46
C LEU A 28 -8.10 3.76 -21.96
N LYS A 29 -7.13 3.87 -21.03
CA LYS A 29 -5.72 3.63 -21.32
C LYS A 29 -5.59 2.28 -21.99
N LYS A 30 -4.83 2.21 -23.08
CA LYS A 30 -4.57 0.96 -23.80
C LYS A 30 -3.39 0.24 -23.16
N ARG A 31 -3.24 -1.04 -23.43
CA ARG A 31 -2.10 -1.85 -22.95
C ARG A 31 -0.74 -1.20 -23.20
N LYS A 32 -0.55 -0.55 -24.35
CA LYS A 32 0.68 0.21 -24.70
C LYS A 32 0.98 1.36 -23.74
N ASP A 33 -0.04 2.00 -23.21
CA ASP A 33 0.14 3.09 -22.24
C ASP A 33 0.67 2.54 -20.92
N PHE A 34 0.12 1.41 -20.46
CA PHE A 34 0.63 0.69 -19.29
C PHE A 34 2.06 0.17 -19.50
N GLU A 35 2.38 -0.40 -20.66
CA GLU A 35 3.74 -0.86 -21.01
C GLU A 35 4.76 0.28 -20.95
N LYS A 36 4.39 1.48 -21.42
CA LYS A 36 5.25 2.66 -21.37
C LYS A 36 5.54 3.06 -19.92
N VAL A 37 4.51 3.16 -19.09
CA VAL A 37 4.66 3.56 -17.68
C VAL A 37 5.42 2.49 -16.90
N LEU A 38 5.11 1.20 -17.12
CA LEU A 38 5.81 0.08 -16.50
C LEU A 38 7.31 0.12 -16.79
N LYS A 39 7.70 0.40 -18.04
CA LYS A 39 9.11 0.51 -18.43
C LYS A 39 9.81 1.65 -17.68
N ILE A 40 9.13 2.78 -17.50
CA ILE A 40 9.68 3.94 -16.78
C ILE A 40 9.91 3.56 -15.31
N ARG A 41 8.90 3.01 -14.63
CA ARG A 41 8.99 2.62 -13.21
C ARG A 41 10.07 1.58 -12.93
N LEU A 42 10.18 0.56 -13.78
CA LEU A 42 11.23 -0.44 -13.64
C LEU A 42 12.64 0.18 -13.78
N ALA A 43 12.82 1.11 -14.73
CA ALA A 43 14.10 1.79 -14.92
C ALA A 43 14.43 2.77 -13.76
N GLU A 44 13.42 3.36 -13.13
CA GLU A 44 13.59 4.20 -11.93
C GLU A 44 14.03 3.34 -10.74
N ILE A 45 13.36 2.22 -10.48
CA ILE A 45 13.75 1.24 -9.44
C ILE A 45 15.20 0.78 -9.64
N ASP A 46 15.57 0.40 -10.86
CA ASP A 46 16.94 -0.06 -11.16
C ASP A 46 17.98 1.04 -10.89
N ARG A 47 17.68 2.29 -11.26
CA ARG A 47 18.55 3.45 -10.99
C ARG A 47 18.74 3.67 -9.48
N TYR A 48 17.67 3.61 -8.70
CA TYR A 48 17.76 3.79 -7.25
C TYR A 48 18.52 2.63 -6.58
N LYS A 49 18.37 1.40 -7.07
CA LYS A 49 19.19 0.26 -6.61
C LYS A 49 20.67 0.45 -6.92
N GLU A 50 21.00 1.02 -8.08
CA GLU A 50 22.38 1.36 -8.45
C GLU A 50 22.95 2.45 -7.53
N ILE A 51 22.18 3.50 -7.22
CA ILE A 51 22.54 4.53 -6.24
C ILE A 51 22.87 3.92 -4.87
N LEU A 52 22.03 3.01 -4.38
CA LEU A 52 22.25 2.31 -3.11
C LEU A 52 23.51 1.45 -3.14
N THR A 53 23.79 0.79 -4.27
CA THR A 53 24.97 -0.08 -4.41
C THR A 53 26.26 0.73 -4.49
N THR A 54 26.23 1.90 -5.12
CA THR A 54 27.39 2.78 -5.31
C THR A 54 27.64 3.73 -4.14
N GLY A 55 26.66 3.89 -3.25
CA GLY A 55 26.70 4.87 -2.15
C GLY A 55 26.62 6.32 -2.64
N GLN A 56 26.23 6.55 -3.89
CA GLN A 56 26.16 7.87 -4.51
C GLN A 56 24.75 8.46 -4.42
N GLY A 57 24.33 8.89 -3.23
CA GLY A 57 23.05 9.56 -3.07
C GLY A 57 22.49 9.48 -1.65
N ASP A 58 21.28 9.98 -1.49
CA ASP A 58 20.50 9.84 -0.27
C ASP A 58 19.92 8.41 -0.21
N GLU A 59 20.43 7.62 0.73
CA GLU A 59 20.03 6.22 0.94
C GLU A 59 18.54 6.09 1.30
N LEU A 60 18.05 6.96 2.18
CA LEU A 60 16.67 6.91 2.66
C LEU A 60 15.72 7.28 1.54
N TYR A 61 16.02 8.37 0.83
CA TYR A 61 15.27 8.77 -0.35
C TYR A 61 15.23 7.66 -1.42
N SER A 62 16.37 6.99 -1.66
CA SER A 62 16.43 5.91 -2.64
C SER A 62 15.62 4.69 -2.22
N CYS A 63 15.63 4.33 -0.94
CA CYS A 63 14.79 3.26 -0.40
C CYS A 63 13.30 3.60 -0.52
N TYR A 64 12.92 4.83 -0.17
CA TYR A 64 11.56 5.34 -0.34
C TYR A 64 11.09 5.21 -1.79
N MET A 65 11.86 5.71 -2.75
CA MET A 65 11.50 5.66 -4.17
C MET A 65 11.37 4.23 -4.69
N ILE A 66 12.25 3.31 -4.28
CA ILE A 66 12.14 1.90 -4.65
C ILE A 66 10.84 1.29 -4.11
N ALA A 67 10.48 1.60 -2.86
CA ALA A 67 9.27 1.09 -2.23
C ALA A 67 8.01 1.62 -2.93
N ASP A 68 7.96 2.93 -3.20
CA ASP A 68 6.83 3.62 -3.83
C ASP A 68 6.62 3.19 -5.29
N ASP A 69 7.67 3.26 -6.13
CA ASP A 69 7.59 2.86 -7.54
C ASP A 69 7.24 1.37 -7.68
N SER A 70 7.62 0.53 -6.72
CA SER A 70 7.22 -0.88 -6.71
C SER A 70 5.71 -1.06 -6.51
N MET A 71 5.05 -0.17 -5.76
CA MET A 71 3.60 -0.22 -5.61
C MET A 71 2.88 0.22 -6.89
N ASP A 72 3.43 1.19 -7.61
CA ASP A 72 2.98 1.55 -8.96
C ASP A 72 3.12 0.35 -9.92
N VAL A 73 4.25 -0.35 -9.88
CA VAL A 73 4.48 -1.56 -10.69
C VAL A 73 3.42 -2.62 -10.38
N ILE A 74 3.05 -2.84 -9.11
CA ILE A 74 1.97 -3.79 -8.74
C ILE A 74 0.64 -3.37 -9.39
N GLN A 75 0.23 -2.11 -9.30
CA GLN A 75 -1.03 -1.63 -9.90
C GLN A 75 -1.04 -1.80 -11.41
N ILE A 76 0.07 -1.45 -12.06
CA ILE A 76 0.22 -1.54 -13.52
C ILE A 76 0.17 -3.00 -13.96
N ARG A 77 0.91 -3.88 -13.27
CA ARG A 77 0.90 -5.33 -13.55
C ARG A 77 -0.48 -5.93 -13.34
N TYR A 78 -1.16 -5.60 -12.26
CA TYR A 78 -2.54 -6.02 -12.02
C TYR A 78 -3.47 -5.56 -13.16
N SER A 79 -3.34 -4.30 -13.60
CA SER A 79 -4.12 -3.74 -14.73
C SER A 79 -3.79 -4.39 -16.08
N MET A 80 -2.69 -5.13 -16.16
CA MET A 80 -2.23 -5.87 -17.34
C MET A 80 -2.40 -7.39 -17.19
N ASP A 81 -3.29 -7.83 -16.28
CA ASP A 81 -3.62 -9.22 -15.99
C ASP A 81 -2.49 -10.02 -15.28
N GLY A 82 -1.63 -9.31 -14.54
CA GLY A 82 -0.56 -9.90 -13.72
C GLY A 82 -1.11 -10.84 -12.65
N GLY A 83 -0.47 -12.00 -12.49
CA GLY A 83 -0.93 -13.04 -11.58
C GLY A 83 -0.55 -12.78 -10.12
N LEU A 84 -1.33 -13.31 -9.16
CA LEU A 84 -1.11 -13.10 -7.72
C LEU A 84 0.34 -13.35 -7.27
N LYS A 85 0.98 -14.43 -7.73
CA LYS A 85 2.37 -14.76 -7.37
C LYS A 85 3.39 -13.73 -7.88
N GLU A 86 3.15 -13.14 -9.05
CA GLU A 86 3.99 -12.07 -9.60
C GLU A 86 3.87 -10.81 -8.72
N LEU A 87 2.64 -10.43 -8.38
CA LEU A 87 2.36 -9.25 -7.55
C LEU A 87 2.92 -9.42 -6.13
N GLN A 88 2.76 -10.60 -5.54
CA GLN A 88 3.38 -10.96 -4.25
C GLN A 88 4.90 -10.83 -4.31
N LYS A 89 5.54 -11.33 -5.37
CA LYS A 89 7.00 -11.23 -5.52
C LYS A 89 7.44 -9.77 -5.55
N ILE A 90 6.78 -8.92 -6.34
CA ILE A 90 7.12 -7.49 -6.43
C ILE A 90 6.94 -6.79 -5.06
N TYR A 91 5.87 -7.14 -4.34
CA TYR A 91 5.64 -6.63 -3.00
C TYR A 91 6.78 -7.04 -2.05
N MET A 92 7.14 -8.31 -2.03
CA MET A 92 8.18 -8.83 -1.15
C MET A 92 9.57 -8.30 -1.50
N ASP A 93 9.91 -8.18 -2.79
CA ASP A 93 11.18 -7.61 -3.26
C ASP A 93 11.36 -6.14 -2.83
N SER A 94 10.26 -5.41 -2.58
CA SER A 94 10.30 -4.01 -2.13
C SER A 94 10.13 -3.82 -0.62
N PHE A 95 9.87 -4.90 0.12
CA PHE A 95 9.46 -4.84 1.53
C PHE A 95 10.54 -4.29 2.45
N ASP A 96 11.76 -4.75 2.30
CA ASP A 96 12.88 -4.28 3.13
C ASP A 96 13.22 -2.82 2.83
N TYR A 97 13.03 -2.35 1.60
CA TYR A 97 13.23 -0.94 1.26
C TYR A 97 12.21 -0.03 1.95
N PHE A 98 10.95 -0.48 2.04
CA PHE A 98 9.92 0.23 2.79
C PHE A 98 10.26 0.31 4.29
N LEU A 99 10.68 -0.80 4.89
CA LEU A 99 11.00 -0.84 6.33
C LEU A 99 12.33 -0.17 6.68
N ARG A 100 13.23 0.04 5.72
CA ARG A 100 14.53 0.70 5.92
C ARG A 100 14.39 2.19 6.26
N ASP A 101 13.27 2.82 5.91
CA ASP A 101 12.94 4.14 6.44
C ASP A 101 12.48 4.03 7.90
N ASN A 102 13.43 3.64 8.77
CA ASN A 102 13.26 3.61 10.21
C ASN A 102 13.28 5.02 10.83
N SER A 103 13.49 6.08 10.03
CA SER A 103 13.58 7.44 10.57
C SER A 103 12.23 7.93 11.09
N CYS A 104 11.12 7.38 10.58
CA CYS A 104 9.74 7.75 10.92
C CYS A 104 9.39 9.25 10.72
N ASP A 105 10.37 10.14 10.61
CA ASP A 105 10.25 11.58 10.39
C ASP A 105 9.63 11.91 9.02
N GLY A 106 9.73 10.99 8.06
CA GLY A 106 9.19 11.10 6.71
C GLY A 106 7.93 10.29 6.43
N ALA A 107 7.35 9.60 7.42
CA ALA A 107 6.22 8.68 7.18
C ALA A 107 4.99 9.43 6.65
N ILE A 108 4.53 9.06 5.46
CA ILE A 108 3.32 9.57 4.82
C ILE A 108 2.19 8.57 5.08
N TYR A 109 1.10 9.06 5.68
CA TYR A 109 -0.04 8.23 6.07
C TYR A 109 -0.61 7.42 4.89
N ASP A 110 -0.77 8.05 3.73
CA ASP A 110 -1.35 7.42 2.54
C ASP A 110 -0.48 6.26 2.04
N ASP A 111 0.84 6.40 2.07
CA ASP A 111 1.78 5.35 1.64
C ASP A 111 1.72 4.14 2.59
N VAL A 112 1.67 4.40 3.90
CA VAL A 112 1.56 3.34 4.93
C VAL A 112 0.23 2.61 4.81
N LEU A 113 -0.88 3.35 4.67
CA LEU A 113 -2.21 2.79 4.45
C LEU A 113 -2.23 1.92 3.18
N TYR A 114 -1.65 2.42 2.10
CA TYR A 114 -1.61 1.71 0.83
C TYR A 114 -0.76 0.43 0.93
N ARG A 115 0.40 0.49 1.60
CA ARG A 115 1.28 -0.65 1.83
C ARG A 115 0.61 -1.76 2.63
N ILE A 116 -0.10 -1.41 3.70
CA ILE A 116 -0.82 -2.36 4.56
C ILE A 116 -2.00 -2.97 3.79
N SER A 117 -2.78 -2.15 3.09
CA SER A 117 -3.91 -2.60 2.29
C SER A 117 -3.47 -3.62 1.24
N LEU A 118 -2.39 -3.35 0.52
CA LEU A 118 -1.81 -4.30 -0.43
C LEU A 118 -1.28 -5.57 0.25
N GLY A 119 -0.65 -5.47 1.42
CA GLY A 119 -0.17 -6.63 2.16
C GLY A 119 -1.30 -7.61 2.51
N ILE A 120 -2.46 -7.08 2.89
CA ILE A 120 -3.67 -7.88 3.15
C ILE A 120 -4.20 -8.50 1.86
N LEU A 121 -4.38 -7.71 0.81
CA LEU A 121 -4.94 -8.16 -0.48
C LEU A 121 -4.07 -9.21 -1.17
N LEU A 122 -2.75 -9.05 -1.10
CA LEU A 122 -1.77 -9.96 -1.69
C LEU A 122 -1.52 -11.18 -0.80
N ASN A 123 -2.13 -11.27 0.37
CA ASN A 123 -1.94 -12.35 1.31
C ASN A 123 -0.46 -12.65 1.62
N ILE A 124 0.28 -11.62 2.07
CA ILE A 124 1.70 -11.77 2.41
C ILE A 124 1.89 -12.69 3.62
N PRO A 125 3.10 -13.26 3.85
CA PRO A 125 3.38 -14.10 5.01
C PRO A 125 3.14 -13.35 6.34
N ASP A 126 2.67 -14.10 7.35
CA ASP A 126 2.33 -13.52 8.66
C ASP A 126 3.52 -12.84 9.33
N GLU A 127 4.73 -13.38 9.19
CA GLU A 127 5.96 -12.78 9.72
C GLU A 127 6.21 -11.37 9.16
N ASN A 128 6.00 -11.17 7.86
CA ASN A 128 6.11 -9.85 7.22
C ASN A 128 4.94 -8.95 7.60
N PHE A 129 3.75 -9.51 7.73
CA PHE A 129 2.60 -8.75 8.19
C PHE A 129 2.81 -8.21 9.62
N MET A 130 3.37 -9.02 10.53
CA MET A 130 3.72 -8.57 11.87
C MET A 130 4.74 -7.43 11.89
N GLN A 131 5.68 -7.41 10.94
CA GLN A 131 6.61 -6.28 10.80
C GLN A 131 5.90 -4.97 10.43
N LEU A 132 4.79 -5.02 9.68
CA LEU A 132 3.95 -3.84 9.43
C LEU A 132 3.22 -3.38 10.71
N VAL A 133 2.74 -4.33 11.52
CA VAL A 133 2.13 -4.03 12.82
C VAL A 133 3.13 -3.31 13.72
N ASP A 134 4.35 -3.85 13.82
CA ASP A 134 5.40 -3.28 14.65
C ASP A 134 5.89 -1.92 14.12
N TYR A 135 5.92 -1.74 12.80
CA TYR A 135 6.24 -0.45 12.17
C TYR A 135 5.22 0.63 12.56
N VAL A 136 3.92 0.37 12.41
CA VAL A 136 2.87 1.34 12.77
C VAL A 136 2.83 1.60 14.28
N GLN A 137 3.10 0.59 15.11
CA GLN A 137 3.22 0.81 16.55
C GLN A 137 4.34 1.83 16.88
N ARG A 138 5.52 1.70 16.26
CA ARG A 138 6.62 2.65 16.47
C ARG A 138 6.24 4.07 16.02
N LEU A 139 5.51 4.22 14.92
CA LEU A 139 5.02 5.53 14.48
C LEU A 139 4.09 6.19 15.50
N ASP A 140 3.16 5.41 16.07
CA ASP A 140 2.21 5.89 17.07
C ASP A 140 2.86 6.22 18.42
N GLU A 141 3.79 5.40 18.87
CA GLU A 141 4.34 5.48 20.23
C GLU A 141 5.60 6.34 20.33
N GLU A 142 6.51 6.22 19.36
CA GLU A 142 7.87 6.72 19.45
C GLU A 142 8.07 7.99 18.60
N ALA A 143 7.79 7.91 17.31
CA ALA A 143 8.24 8.93 16.37
C ALA A 143 7.35 10.17 16.30
N LYS A 144 6.02 9.98 16.33
CA LYS A 144 5.01 11.05 16.28
C LYS A 144 5.37 12.20 15.32
N PRO A 145 5.70 11.91 14.04
CA PRO A 145 6.07 12.95 13.09
C PRO A 145 4.89 13.92 12.91
N ALA A 146 5.18 15.17 12.53
CA ALA A 146 4.23 16.27 12.61
C ALA A 146 2.89 16.06 11.86
N ASN A 147 2.90 15.21 10.83
CA ASN A 147 1.74 14.89 9.99
C ASN A 147 1.12 13.50 10.27
N TRP A 148 1.57 12.82 11.32
CA TRP A 148 1.05 11.51 11.71
C TRP A 148 0.01 11.64 12.79
N THR A 149 -1.09 10.91 12.62
CA THR A 149 -2.12 10.77 13.65
C THR A 149 -2.44 9.29 13.76
N PRO A 150 -2.31 8.70 14.97
CA PRO A 150 -2.76 7.35 15.23
C PRO A 150 -4.21 7.17 14.77
N ASP A 151 -4.43 6.18 13.90
CA ASP A 151 -5.67 6.05 13.14
C ASP A 151 -6.35 4.68 13.32
N LEU A 152 -7.66 4.73 13.53
CA LEU A 152 -8.51 3.55 13.70
C LEU A 152 -8.60 2.67 12.45
N LEU A 153 -8.52 3.21 11.23
CA LEU A 153 -8.56 2.43 9.99
C LEU A 153 -7.27 1.60 9.83
N LEU A 154 -6.09 2.17 10.06
CA LEU A 154 -4.82 1.42 10.05
C LEU A 154 -4.85 0.27 11.05
N TRP A 155 -5.24 0.54 12.30
CA TRP A 155 -5.33 -0.52 13.31
C TRP A 155 -6.43 -1.52 13.04
N PHE A 156 -7.55 -1.12 12.43
CA PHE A 156 -8.58 -2.06 11.97
C PHE A 156 -8.01 -3.02 10.91
N LEU A 157 -7.29 -2.50 9.93
CA LEU A 157 -6.64 -3.31 8.89
C LEU A 157 -5.57 -4.23 9.47
N LEU A 158 -4.70 -3.72 10.35
CA LEU A 158 -3.65 -4.52 11.00
C LEU A 158 -4.22 -5.62 11.89
N ASN A 159 -5.29 -5.33 12.64
CA ASN A 159 -5.95 -6.32 13.48
C ASN A 159 -6.75 -7.38 12.69
N SER A 160 -6.96 -7.20 11.37
CA SER A 160 -7.76 -8.12 10.55
C SER A 160 -7.16 -9.53 10.45
N ARG A 161 -5.86 -9.68 10.71
CA ARG A 161 -5.15 -10.96 10.67
C ARG A 161 -4.78 -11.51 12.05
N LEU A 162 -4.98 -10.72 13.11
CA LEU A 162 -4.61 -11.08 14.46
C LEU A 162 -5.77 -11.79 15.17
N LYS A 163 -5.45 -12.76 16.03
CA LYS A 163 -6.45 -13.35 16.92
C LYS A 163 -6.91 -12.30 17.94
N ASP A 164 -8.10 -12.49 18.51
CA ASP A 164 -8.69 -11.50 19.43
C ASP A 164 -7.80 -11.14 20.63
N ASN A 165 -7.00 -12.10 21.12
CA ASN A 165 -6.06 -11.89 22.22
C ASN A 165 -4.72 -11.24 21.79
N GLU A 166 -4.48 -11.13 20.49
CA GLU A 166 -3.29 -10.51 19.88
C GLU A 166 -3.61 -9.12 19.29
N LYS A 167 -4.90 -8.79 19.16
CA LYS A 167 -5.35 -7.49 18.65
C LYS A 167 -4.84 -6.37 19.54
N ARG A 168 -4.35 -5.31 18.90
CA ARG A 168 -3.79 -4.14 19.56
C ARG A 168 -4.76 -2.95 19.44
N THR A 169 -4.98 -2.22 20.52
CA THR A 169 -5.84 -1.01 20.56
C THR A 169 -5.01 0.23 20.83
N HIS A 170 -4.45 0.83 19.77
CA HIS A 170 -3.58 2.01 19.90
C HIS A 170 -4.20 3.33 19.40
N ALA A 171 -5.32 3.30 18.66
CA ALA A 171 -6.00 4.51 18.18
C ALA A 171 -7.39 4.73 18.79
N GLN A 172 -7.71 5.98 19.11
CA GLN A 172 -9.04 6.42 19.60
C GLN A 172 -9.76 7.33 18.60
N LYS A 173 -9.13 7.66 17.47
CA LYS A 173 -9.65 8.60 16.46
C LYS A 173 -9.35 8.08 15.06
N LEU A 174 -10.17 8.47 14.10
CA LEU A 174 -9.91 8.26 12.68
C LEU A 174 -9.13 9.47 12.15
N ALA A 175 -7.91 9.25 11.67
CA ALA A 175 -7.18 10.19 10.82
C ALA A 175 -7.71 10.01 9.40
N PHE A 176 -8.81 10.69 9.07
CA PHE A 176 -9.23 10.76 7.67
C PHE A 176 -8.38 11.80 6.94
N PRO A 177 -7.67 11.43 5.86
CA PRO A 177 -7.44 12.38 4.79
C PRO A 177 -8.79 12.98 4.41
N ARG A 178 -8.86 14.28 4.09
CA ARG A 178 -10.12 14.96 3.74
C ARG A 178 -10.93 14.22 2.66
N GLU A 179 -10.26 13.39 1.86
CA GLU A 179 -10.76 12.60 0.74
C GLU A 179 -11.56 11.36 1.16
N CYS A 180 -11.36 10.84 2.38
CA CYS A 180 -12.01 9.60 2.87
C CYS A 180 -13.32 9.85 3.65
N LYS A 181 -13.84 11.08 3.66
CA LYS A 181 -15.03 11.49 4.45
C LYS A 181 -16.36 10.83 4.05
N GLY A 182 -16.38 10.05 2.97
CA GLY A 182 -17.60 9.41 2.43
C GLY A 182 -17.85 7.97 2.86
N LEU A 183 -17.04 7.40 3.75
CA LEU A 183 -17.20 6.02 4.24
C LEU A 183 -18.20 5.89 5.43
N TYR A 184 -19.21 6.76 5.47
CA TYR A 184 -20.26 6.80 6.51
C TYR A 184 -21.65 6.74 5.91
#